data_AF-A0A2D0PCF3-F1
#
_entry.id   AF-A0A2D0PCF3-F1
#
_cell.length_a   1.000
_cell.length_b   1.000
_cell.length_c   1.000
_cell.angle_alpha   90.00
_cell.angle_beta   90.00
_cell.angle_gamma   90.00
#
_symmetry.space_group_name_H-M   'P 1'
#
loop_
_entity.id
_entity.type
_entity.pdbx_description
1 polymer ?
#
loop_
_entity_poly.entity_id
_entity_poly.type
_entity_poly.pdbx_seq_one_letter_code
_entity_poly.pdbx_strand_id
1 'polypeptide(L)'
;MILLVVCIAVVASENYCPEVKGECSLSYRINDCCSQNDCPSYAMCCKGRCGYVCKNPSTSPTKGVAIKPGDECKIGRVYPKTGLEWLFGSKSK
;
A
#
# COMPACT_ATOMS: atom_id res chain seq x y z
N MET A 1 46.29 -3.82 -19.93
CA MET A 1 45.16 -2.96 -19.52
C MET A 1 44.22 -3.81 -18.69
N ILE A 2 44.14 -3.57 -17.38
CA ILE A 2 43.31 -4.33 -16.44
C ILE A 2 41.91 -3.69 -16.42
N LEU A 3 40.88 -4.44 -16.81
CA LEU A 3 39.49 -4.01 -16.75
C LEU A 3 38.99 -4.16 -15.30
N LEU A 4 38.88 -3.04 -14.57
CA LEU A 4 38.26 -3.00 -13.25
C LEU A 4 36.74 -3.07 -13.42
N VAL A 5 36.19 -4.28 -13.30
CA VAL A 5 34.74 -4.47 -13.17
C VAL A 5 34.35 -4.06 -11.76
N VAL A 6 33.88 -2.82 -11.60
CA VAL A 6 33.30 -2.33 -10.36
C VAL A 6 31.89 -2.91 -10.25
N CYS A 7 31.73 -4.01 -9.53
CA CYS A 7 30.42 -4.51 -9.13
C CYS A 7 29.85 -3.55 -8.08
N ILE A 8 29.00 -2.61 -8.51
CA ILE A 8 28.18 -1.82 -7.59
C ILE A 8 27.11 -2.78 -7.04
N ALA A 9 27.35 -3.32 -5.85
CA ALA A 9 26.32 -4.01 -5.11
C ALA A 9 25.26 -2.96 -4.73
N VAL A 10 24.13 -2.96 -5.43
CA VAL A 10 22.94 -2.21 -5.01
C VAL A 10 22.48 -2.88 -3.73
N VAL A 11 22.80 -2.28 -2.58
CA VAL A 11 22.19 -2.66 -1.31
C VAL A 11 20.70 -2.34 -1.46
N ALA A 12 19.90 -3.36 -1.71
CA ALA A 12 18.45 -3.26 -1.57
C ALA A 12 18.18 -3.06 -0.09
N SER A 13 18.07 -1.80 0.36
CA SER A 13 17.51 -1.50 1.67
C SER A 13 16.08 -2.03 1.67
N GLU A 14 15.83 -3.10 2.41
CA GLU A 14 14.48 -3.61 2.58
C GLU A 14 13.69 -2.56 3.39
N ASN A 15 12.79 -1.87 2.70
CA ASN A 15 11.92 -0.86 3.27
C ASN A 15 10.61 -1.53 3.70
N TYR A 16 10.19 -1.33 4.95
CA TYR A 16 9.01 -1.96 5.52
C TYR A 16 7.94 -0.94 5.88
N CYS A 17 6.67 -1.31 5.71
CA CYS A 17 5.55 -0.49 6.16
C CYS A 17 5.45 -0.53 7.70
N PRO A 18 5.22 0.60 8.38
CA PRO A 18 5.04 0.59 9.84
C PRO A 18 3.83 -0.26 10.25
N GLU A 19 3.95 -0.95 11.39
CA GLU A 19 2.85 -1.73 11.94
C GLU A 19 1.73 -0.81 12.42
N VAL A 20 0.49 -1.18 12.10
CA VAL A 20 -0.70 -0.46 12.52
C VAL A 20 -1.50 -1.30 13.49
N LYS A 21 -1.69 -0.77 14.70
CA LYS A 21 -2.48 -1.41 15.76
C LYS A 21 -3.91 -0.88 15.81
N GLY A 22 -4.86 -1.74 16.14
CA GLY A 22 -6.28 -1.41 16.31
C GLY A 22 -7.09 -1.56 15.02
N GLU A 23 -8.42 -1.66 15.19
CA GLU A 23 -9.36 -1.79 14.08
C GLU A 23 -9.81 -0.43 13.54
N CYS A 24 -10.36 -0.44 12.32
CA CYS A 24 -11.03 0.73 11.77
C CYS A 24 -12.41 0.87 12.40
N SER A 25 -12.71 2.03 12.97
CA SER A 25 -14.05 2.36 13.49
C SER A 25 -15.01 2.91 12.43
N LEU A 26 -14.53 3.12 11.20
CA LEU A 26 -15.34 3.66 10.10
C LEU A 26 -16.01 2.52 9.32
N SER A 27 -17.24 2.78 8.87
CA SER A 27 -17.97 1.87 7.97
C SER A 27 -17.44 1.85 6.53
N TYR A 28 -16.43 2.65 6.24
CA TYR A 28 -15.80 2.79 4.93
C TYR A 28 -14.29 2.87 5.05
N ARG A 29 -13.59 2.58 3.96
CA ARG A 29 -12.14 2.75 3.83
C ARG A 29 -11.82 4.06 3.12
N ILE A 30 -10.67 4.64 3.42
CA ILE A 30 -10.09 5.80 2.74
C ILE A 30 -8.73 5.37 2.21
N ASN A 31 -8.59 5.32 0.89
CA ASN A 31 -7.30 5.04 0.27
C ASN A 31 -6.75 6.33 -0.33
N ASP A 32 -5.65 6.81 0.23
CA ASP A 32 -4.88 7.93 -0.32
C ASP A 32 -4.00 7.48 -1.49
N CYS A 33 -3.70 6.17 -1.55
CA CYS A 33 -2.89 5.54 -2.58
C CYS A 33 -3.44 4.14 -2.91
N CYS A 34 -3.21 3.68 -4.14
CA CYS A 34 -3.53 2.34 -4.63
C CYS A 34 -2.34 1.66 -5.33
N SER A 35 -1.22 2.36 -5.41
CA SER A 35 0.06 1.89 -5.92
C SER A 35 1.19 2.58 -5.16
N GLN A 36 2.38 1.99 -5.20
CA GLN A 36 3.58 2.65 -4.68
C GLN A 36 3.87 3.97 -5.41
N ASN A 37 3.50 4.06 -6.69
CA ASN A 37 3.72 5.25 -7.52
C ASN A 37 2.78 6.41 -7.20
N ASP A 38 1.69 6.17 -6.47
CA ASP A 38 0.76 7.23 -6.07
C ASP A 38 1.34 8.06 -4.92
N CYS A 39 2.37 7.55 -4.23
CA CYS A 39 2.99 8.21 -3.11
C CYS A 39 4.14 9.12 -3.55
N PRO A 40 4.23 10.35 -3.00
CA PRO A 40 5.32 11.25 -3.34
C PRO A 40 6.65 10.79 -2.74
N SER A 41 7.74 11.15 -3.42
CA SER A 41 9.11 10.97 -2.94
C SER A 41 9.46 9.50 -2.64
N TYR A 42 10.03 9.21 -1.45
CA TYR A 42 10.43 7.87 -1.01
C TYR A 42 9.37 7.21 -0.11
N ALA A 43 8.13 7.71 -0.11
CA ALA A 43 7.06 7.16 0.70
C ALA A 43 6.47 5.90 0.05
N MET A 44 6.00 4.97 0.89
CA MET A 44 5.37 3.73 0.47
C MET A 44 3.87 3.76 0.74
N CYS A 45 3.11 3.15 -0.17
CA CYS A 45 1.70 2.89 0.02
C CYS A 45 1.50 1.70 0.96
N CYS A 46 1.05 2.00 2.17
CA CYS A 46 0.96 1.06 3.29
C CYS A 46 -0.48 0.93 3.78
N LYS A 47 -0.81 -0.26 4.28
CA LYS A 47 -2.09 -0.50 4.96
C LYS A 47 -2.13 0.29 6.26
N GLY A 48 -2.94 1.33 6.27
CA GLY A 48 -3.36 2.07 7.46
C GLY A 48 -4.49 1.37 8.21
N ARG A 49 -5.02 2.04 9.24
CA ARG A 49 -6.16 1.51 10.03
C ARG A 49 -7.40 1.35 9.15
N CYS A 50 -7.70 2.39 8.39
CA CYS A 50 -8.95 2.51 7.65
C CYS A 50 -8.74 2.56 6.12
N GLY A 51 -7.71 1.92 5.58
CA GLY A 51 -7.41 1.94 4.14
C GLY A 51 -5.93 2.16 3.88
N TYR A 52 -5.56 2.44 2.63
CA TYR A 52 -4.17 2.60 2.21
C TYR A 52 -3.70 4.05 2.30
N VAL A 53 -2.52 4.28 2.87
CA VAL A 53 -1.97 5.62 3.12
C VAL A 53 -0.48 5.65 2.80
N CYS A 54 0.00 6.77 2.28
CA CYS A 54 1.42 6.99 2.06
C CYS A 54 2.16 7.19 3.39
N LYS A 55 3.17 6.37 3.64
CA LYS A 55 3.98 6.42 4.87
C LYS A 55 5.46 6.34 4.53
N ASN A 56 6.27 7.01 5.33
CA ASN A 56 7.71 6.82 5.24
C ASN A 56 8.04 5.37 5.63
N PRO A 57 8.93 4.72 4.88
CA PRO A 57 9.36 3.36 5.19
C PRO A 57 10.16 3.29 6.49
N SER A 58 10.02 2.17 7.18
CA SER A 58 10.93 1.74 8.24
C SER A 58 12.08 0.96 7.62
N THR A 59 13.31 1.26 8.05
CA THR A 59 14.50 0.48 7.71
C THR A 59 14.65 -0.78 8.56
N SER A 60 13.81 -0.94 9.58
CA SER A 60 13.74 -2.14 10.43
C SER A 60 12.55 -3.01 10.03
N PRO A 61 12.69 -4.35 10.03
CA PRO A 61 11.60 -5.28 9.78
C PRO A 61 10.41 -5.01 10.70
N THR A 62 9.21 -4.96 10.11
CA THR A 62 7.95 -4.73 10.82
C THR A 62 6.85 -5.61 10.25
N LYS A 63 5.73 -5.73 10.97
CA LYS A 63 4.56 -6.49 10.53
C LYS A 63 3.57 -5.66 9.71
N GLY A 64 3.92 -4.44 9.31
CA GLY A 64 3.06 -3.64 8.46
C GLY A 64 2.98 -4.22 7.04
N VAL A 65 1.90 -3.88 6.34
CA VAL A 65 1.58 -4.47 5.05
C VAL A 65 1.66 -3.39 3.97
N ALA A 66 2.50 -3.62 2.96
CA ALA A 66 2.52 -2.81 1.75
C ALA A 66 1.39 -3.24 0.79
N ILE A 67 0.90 -2.31 -0.03
CA ILE A 67 -0.03 -2.67 -1.10
C ILE A 67 0.63 -3.62 -2.10
N LYS A 68 -0.11 -4.63 -2.57
CA LYS A 68 0.39 -5.56 -3.58
C LYS A 68 -0.09 -5.14 -4.98
N PRO A 69 0.74 -5.33 -6.03
CA PRO A 69 0.29 -5.12 -7.39
C PRO A 69 -0.85 -6.10 -7.71
N GLY A 70 -1.97 -5.56 -8.19
CA GLY A 70 -3.18 -6.34 -8.53
C GLY A 70 -4.24 -6.40 -7.44
N ASP A 71 -4.03 -5.79 -6.26
CA ASP A 71 -5.10 -5.63 -5.28
C ASP A 71 -6.22 -4.71 -5.85
N GLU A 72 -7.49 -5.12 -5.73
CA GLU A 72 -8.62 -4.26 -6.06
C GLU A 72 -8.64 -3.05 -5.12
N CYS A 73 -8.12 -1.91 -5.59
CA CYS A 73 -8.05 -0.67 -4.84
C CYS A 73 -8.64 0.50 -5.64
N LYS A 74 -9.40 1.37 -4.95
CA LYS A 74 -9.90 2.62 -5.48
C LYS A 74 -9.49 3.77 -4.56
N ILE A 75 -9.00 4.85 -5.14
CA ILE A 75 -8.63 6.08 -4.43
C ILE A 75 -9.89 6.73 -3.83
N GLY A 76 -9.76 7.29 -2.63
CA GLY A 76 -10.82 7.99 -1.91
C GLY A 76 -11.65 7.08 -1.00
N ARG A 77 -12.91 7.46 -0.76
CA ARG A 77 -13.82 6.73 0.14
C ARG A 77 -14.42 5.52 -0.56
N VAL A 78 -14.18 4.34 0.00
CA VAL A 78 -14.67 3.05 -0.51
C VAL A 78 -15.55 2.38 0.55
N TYR A 79 -16.82 2.17 0.22
CA TYR A 79 -17.74 1.45 1.08
C TYR A 79 -17.65 -0.06 0.80
N PRO A 80 -17.80 -0.92 1.82
CA PRO A 80 -17.90 -2.36 1.61
C PRO A 80 -19.13 -2.65 0.74
N LYS A 81 -18.99 -3.62 -0.17
CA LYS A 81 -20.11 -4.07 -1.00
C LYS A 81 -21.24 -4.57 -0.11
N THR A 82 -22.45 -4.12 -0.40
CA THR A 82 -23.66 -4.64 0.26
C THR A 82 -23.99 -6.05 -0.25
N GLY A 83 -24.84 -6.79 0.47
CA GLY A 83 -25.27 -8.13 0.06
C GLY A 83 -25.88 -8.17 -1.35
N LEU A 84 -26.57 -7.10 -1.75
CA LEU A 84 -27.14 -6.97 -3.10
C LEU A 84 -26.05 -6.83 -4.17
N GLU A 85 -24.99 -6.05 -3.89
CA GLU A 85 -23.87 -5.87 -4.84
C GLU A 85 -23.01 -7.12 -4.98
N TRP A 86 -22.98 -7.99 -3.96
CA TRP A 86 -22.36 -9.31 -4.09
C TRP A 86 -23.14 -10.22 -5.04
N LEU A 87 -24.47 -10.17 -4.97
CA LEU A 87 -25.34 -11.05 -5.76
C LEU A 87 -25.47 -10.59 -7.22
N PHE A 88 -25.51 -9.28 -7.46
CA PHE A 88 -25.83 -8.73 -8.78
C PHE A 88 -24.70 -7.90 -9.41
N GLY A 89 -23.55 -7.84 -8.74
CA GLY A 89 -22.45 -6.96 -9.12
C GLY A 89 -22.73 -5.49 -8.78
N SER A 90 -21.68 -4.68 -8.78
CA SER A 90 -21.80 -3.23 -8.60
C SER A 90 -22.41 -2.62 -9.87
N LYS A 91 -23.55 -1.92 -9.77
CA LYS A 91 -24.05 -1.11 -10.89
C LYS A 91 -23.07 0.04 -11.14
N SER A 92 -22.41 0.07 -12.31
CA SER A 92 -21.82 1.31 -12.82
C SER A 92 -22.96 2.32 -13.01
N LYS A 93 -22.87 3.45 -12.31
CA LYS A 93 -23.65 4.65 -12.63
C LYS A 93 -22.96 5.41 -13.75
#